data_AF-A0A3P7I1J1-F1
#
_entry.id   AF-A0A3P7I1J1-F1
#
_cell.length_a   1.000
_cell.length_b   1.000
_cell.length_c   1.000
_cell.angle_alpha   90.00
_cell.angle_beta   90.00
_cell.angle_gamma   90.00
#
_symmetry.space_group_name_H-M   'P 1'
#
loop_
_entity.id
_entity.type
_entity.pdbx_description
1 polymer ?
#
loop_
_entity_poly.entity_id
_entity_poly.type
_entity_poly.pdbx_seq_one_letter_code
_entity_poly.pdbx_strand_id
1 'polypeptide(L)'
;MGTPRASLWPHDAIVERSNYPSYPPQPLERLNPRLPPDAIPVISGCLTFSTDQRLTAREALRMPFFNKEHMSKIIGLTHRAVLVLRGSDSLKLLQGLITNDVKNVLPSTGIAALFLNNKGRIVDDVIISRDNEDVLVECTASNRDNLKKLLEKYRMRKAVEIADSEENVLFSTEEMPGSILDPRFPSLGRRIYSTDTGQELLAEYNERRMKYGITEGCAELASLLPFQASANGDLLNMISFDKGCYIGQELTARTAHTGEKF
;
A
#
# COMPACT_ATOMS: atom_id res chain seq x y z
N MET A 1 20.25 15.37 30.28
CA MET A 1 20.06 14.79 31.63
C MET A 1 20.57 15.72 32.71
N GLY A 2 21.78 16.28 32.63
CA GLY A 2 22.27 17.33 33.53
C GLY A 2 23.57 17.89 32.95
N THR A 3 24.24 18.78 33.67
CA THR A 3 25.55 19.28 33.23
C THR A 3 26.59 18.15 33.34
N PRO A 4 27.32 17.78 32.27
CA PRO A 4 28.31 16.72 32.30
C PRO A 4 29.37 16.94 33.40
N ARG A 5 29.93 15.85 33.93
CA ARG A 5 31.08 15.92 34.86
C ARG A 5 32.32 16.38 34.09
N ALA A 6 33.27 16.99 34.80
CA ALA A 6 34.53 17.45 34.20
C ALA A 6 35.30 16.30 33.51
N SER A 7 35.24 15.09 34.06
CA SER A 7 35.87 13.89 33.48
C SER A 7 35.29 13.45 32.13
N LEU A 8 34.09 13.90 31.78
CA LEU A 8 33.42 13.61 30.51
C LEU A 8 33.53 14.78 29.53
N TRP A 9 34.20 15.87 29.94
CA TRP A 9 34.38 17.04 29.09
C TRP A 9 35.57 16.81 28.14
N PRO A 10 35.42 16.95 26.82
CA PRO A 10 36.51 16.75 25.89
C PRO A 10 37.70 17.66 26.22
N HIS A 11 38.89 17.10 26.18
CA HIS A 11 40.13 17.83 26.50
C HIS A 11 40.43 18.94 25.48
N ASP A 12 39.87 18.84 24.28
CA ASP A 12 39.99 19.75 23.14
C ASP A 12 38.78 20.68 22.98
N ALA A 13 37.83 20.67 23.93
CA ALA A 13 36.67 21.56 23.87
C ALA A 13 37.09 23.03 23.99
N ILE A 14 36.74 23.84 22.99
CA ILE A 14 37.00 25.30 22.96
C ILE A 14 36.31 26.03 24.12
N VAL A 15 35.18 25.50 24.60
CA VAL A 15 34.41 26.09 25.69
C VAL A 15 34.66 25.33 26.99
N GLU A 16 35.01 26.04 28.05
CA GLU A 16 35.20 25.46 29.37
C GLU A 16 33.87 25.07 30.02
N ARG A 17 33.89 23.98 30.81
CA ARG A 17 32.72 23.54 31.60
C ARG A 17 32.24 24.62 32.58
N SER A 18 33.17 25.40 33.13
CA SER A 18 32.93 26.50 34.08
C SER A 18 31.95 27.55 33.54
N ASN A 19 31.84 27.69 32.22
CA ASN A 19 30.93 28.63 31.55
C ASN A 19 29.46 28.23 31.63
N TYR A 20 29.13 27.02 32.13
CA TYR A 20 27.77 26.50 32.17
C TYR A 20 27.28 26.29 33.61
N PRO A 21 26.03 26.67 33.93
CA PRO A 21 25.41 26.35 35.21
C PRO A 21 25.38 24.83 35.46
N SER A 22 25.47 24.45 36.73
CA SER A 22 25.43 23.03 37.12
C SER A 22 23.99 22.57 37.35
N TYR A 23 23.43 21.85 36.39
CA TYR A 23 22.12 21.22 36.51
C TYR A 23 22.24 19.78 37.02
N PRO A 24 21.45 19.38 38.02
CA PRO A 24 21.45 18.01 38.51
C PRO A 24 20.96 17.04 37.42
N PRO A 25 21.48 15.79 37.36
CA PRO A 25 20.98 14.78 36.46
C PRO A 25 19.49 14.49 36.71
N GLN A 26 18.69 14.52 35.64
CA GLN A 26 17.28 14.16 35.62
C GLN A 26 17.04 13.12 34.53
N PRO A 27 16.18 12.12 34.78
CA PRO A 27 15.73 11.17 33.76
C PRO A 27 15.00 11.90 32.62
N LEU A 28 15.13 11.40 31.39
CA LEU A 28 14.48 12.00 30.21
C LEU A 28 12.96 11.96 30.32
N GLU A 29 12.42 10.94 30.97
CA GLU A 29 11.02 10.69 31.26
C GLU A 29 10.41 11.81 32.11
N ARG A 30 11.21 12.42 32.99
CA ARG A 30 10.78 13.57 33.79
C ARG A 30 10.68 14.84 32.95
N LEU A 31 11.57 14.98 31.95
CA LEU A 31 11.59 16.13 31.04
C LEU A 31 10.51 16.03 29.96
N ASN A 32 10.20 14.81 29.51
CA ASN A 32 9.11 14.53 28.58
C ASN A 32 8.37 13.24 28.98
N PRO A 33 7.28 13.34 29.75
CA PRO A 33 6.51 12.18 30.21
C PRO A 33 5.82 11.39 29.08
N ARG A 34 5.71 11.96 27.87
CA ARG A 34 5.12 11.28 26.70
C ARG A 34 6.13 10.48 25.89
N LEU A 35 7.39 10.45 26.32
CA LEU A 35 8.44 9.79 25.56
C LEU A 35 8.25 8.26 25.61
N PRO A 36 8.23 7.56 24.45
CA PRO A 36 8.15 6.11 24.43
C PRO A 36 9.33 5.49 25.19
N PRO A 37 9.12 4.46 26.05
CA PRO A 37 10.21 3.89 26.86
C PRO A 37 11.40 3.38 26.05
N ASP A 38 11.13 2.85 24.86
CA ASP A 38 12.11 2.34 23.91
C ASP A 38 12.87 3.44 23.15
N ALA A 39 12.36 4.69 23.14
CA ALA A 39 13.06 5.85 22.58
C ALA A 39 14.18 6.37 23.48
N ILE A 40 14.09 6.10 24.79
CA ILE A 40 15.00 6.64 25.81
C ILE A 40 16.46 6.25 25.53
N PRO A 41 16.78 4.98 25.20
CA PRO A 41 18.15 4.58 24.88
C PRO A 41 18.71 5.28 23.64
N VAL A 42 17.89 5.51 22.61
CA VAL A 42 18.29 6.25 21.39
C VAL A 42 18.62 7.70 21.74
N ILE A 43 17.68 8.40 22.39
CA ILE A 43 17.85 9.83 22.70
C ILE A 43 19.01 10.03 23.68
N SER A 44 19.13 9.17 24.68
CA SER A 44 20.25 9.22 25.63
C SER A 44 21.58 9.04 24.92
N GLY A 45 21.68 8.06 24.01
CA GLY A 45 22.89 7.80 23.22
C GLY A 45 23.26 8.95 22.29
N CYS A 46 22.26 9.60 21.66
CA CYS A 46 22.48 10.77 20.80
C CYS A 46 22.90 12.02 21.59
N LEU A 47 22.39 12.18 22.82
CA LEU A 47 22.71 13.31 23.71
C LEU A 47 23.97 13.07 24.57
N THR A 48 24.66 11.93 24.40
CA THR A 48 25.93 11.66 25.08
C THR A 48 26.97 12.70 24.67
N PHE A 49 27.52 13.39 25.68
CA PHE A 49 28.45 14.49 25.44
C PHE A 49 29.78 14.00 24.85
N SER A 50 30.34 12.93 25.42
CA SER A 50 31.57 12.28 24.93
C SER A 50 31.36 11.73 23.52
N THR A 51 32.18 12.17 22.57
CA THR A 51 32.01 11.85 21.15
C THR A 51 32.32 10.39 20.82
N ASP A 52 33.26 9.78 21.53
CA ASP A 52 33.64 8.37 21.45
C ASP A 52 32.57 7.41 21.97
N GLN A 53 31.72 7.88 22.89
CA GLN A 53 30.60 7.12 23.46
C GLN A 53 29.24 7.51 22.87
N ARG A 54 29.22 8.47 21.94
CA ARG A 54 27.99 8.92 21.31
C ARG A 54 27.52 7.90 20.29
N LEU A 55 26.23 7.60 20.35
CA LEU A 55 25.58 6.67 19.44
C LEU A 55 25.68 7.19 18.00
N THR A 56 26.17 6.35 17.08
CA THR A 56 26.19 6.68 15.65
C THR A 56 24.80 6.50 15.04
N ALA A 57 24.53 7.15 13.90
CA ALA A 57 23.27 6.97 13.18
C ALA A 57 23.01 5.50 12.80
N ARG A 58 24.07 4.76 12.42
CA ARG A 58 23.97 3.34 12.07
C ARG A 58 23.60 2.47 13.27
N GLU A 59 24.15 2.75 14.44
CA GLU A 59 23.81 2.03 15.67
C GLU A 59 22.40 2.39 16.15
N ALA A 60 22.03 3.68 16.09
CA ALA A 60 20.69 4.13 16.42
C ALA A 60 19.62 3.41 15.59
N LEU A 61 19.79 3.33 14.27
CA LEU A 61 18.87 2.61 13.37
C LEU A 61 18.79 1.10 13.66
N ARG A 62 19.73 0.53 14.42
CA ARG A 62 19.68 -0.88 14.86
C ARG A 62 18.91 -1.09 16.16
N MET A 63 18.56 -0.02 16.87
CA MET A 63 17.93 -0.11 18.19
C MET A 63 16.43 -0.42 18.12
N PRO A 64 15.84 -1.00 19.19
CA PRO A 64 14.42 -1.36 19.22
C PRO A 64 13.44 -0.21 19.00
N PHE A 65 13.82 1.06 19.21
CA PHE A 65 12.94 2.18 18.86
C PHE A 65 12.63 2.25 17.36
N PHE A 66 13.64 2.01 16.53
CA PHE A 66 13.53 2.01 15.08
C PHE A 66 13.21 0.63 14.52
N ASN A 67 13.54 -0.44 15.27
CA ASN A 67 13.33 -1.84 14.89
C ASN A 67 12.30 -2.55 15.76
N LYS A 68 11.42 -1.79 16.41
CA LYS A 68 10.28 -2.30 17.19
C LYS A 68 9.58 -3.27 16.27
N GLU A 69 9.63 -4.55 16.61
CA GLU A 69 9.36 -5.69 15.73
C GLU A 69 8.40 -5.33 14.58
N HIS A 70 8.96 -4.90 13.45
CA HIS A 70 8.34 -5.16 12.17
C HIS A 70 8.68 -6.63 11.91
N MET A 71 8.11 -7.54 12.72
CA MET A 71 7.83 -8.87 12.20
C MET A 71 7.00 -8.58 10.96
N SER A 72 7.46 -9.01 9.78
CA SER A 72 6.74 -8.85 8.53
C SER A 72 5.31 -9.33 8.73
N LYS A 73 4.38 -8.40 8.96
CA LYS A 73 2.97 -8.73 9.20
C LYS A 73 2.37 -9.05 7.85
N ILE A 74 2.03 -10.31 7.66
CA ILE A 74 1.22 -10.75 6.52
C ILE A 74 -0.22 -10.64 6.98
N ILE A 75 -0.95 -9.66 6.47
CA ILE A 75 -2.33 -9.36 6.86
C ILE A 75 -3.27 -10.00 5.84
N GLY A 76 -4.27 -10.76 6.32
CA GLY A 76 -5.33 -11.30 5.47
C GLY A 76 -6.35 -10.23 5.08
N LEU A 77 -6.56 -10.03 3.77
CA LEU A 77 -7.55 -9.08 3.24
C LEU A 77 -8.85 -9.83 2.91
N THR A 78 -9.60 -10.23 3.93
CA THR A 78 -10.82 -11.05 3.80
C THR A 78 -11.96 -10.39 3.02
N HIS A 79 -11.92 -9.06 2.84
CA HIS A 79 -12.85 -8.30 2.00
C HIS A 79 -12.47 -8.31 0.51
N ARG A 80 -11.33 -8.89 0.15
CA ARG A 80 -10.85 -9.08 -1.23
C ARG A 80 -10.88 -10.57 -1.58
N ALA A 81 -11.04 -10.87 -2.86
CA ALA A 81 -11.00 -12.23 -3.39
C ALA A 81 -10.40 -12.23 -4.79
N VAL A 82 -10.02 -13.41 -5.30
CA VAL A 82 -9.39 -13.54 -6.61
C VAL A 82 -10.24 -14.41 -7.55
N LEU A 83 -10.40 -13.96 -8.79
CA LEU A 83 -10.80 -14.79 -9.93
C LEU A 83 -9.56 -15.11 -10.77
N VAL A 84 -9.50 -16.31 -11.34
CA VAL A 84 -8.43 -16.76 -12.23
C VAL A 84 -8.96 -16.88 -13.65
N LEU A 85 -8.29 -16.22 -14.60
CA LEU A 85 -8.60 -16.25 -16.02
C LEU A 85 -7.51 -17.03 -16.77
N ARG A 86 -7.87 -18.16 -17.36
CA ARG A 86 -6.94 -19.03 -18.11
C ARG A 86 -7.27 -19.04 -19.60
N GLY A 87 -6.25 -18.94 -20.45
CA GLY A 87 -6.40 -19.03 -21.90
C GLY A 87 -5.84 -17.84 -22.68
N SER A 88 -5.62 -18.04 -23.98
CA SER A 88 -4.88 -17.09 -24.83
C SER A 88 -5.57 -15.74 -25.03
N ASP A 89 -6.86 -15.64 -24.70
CA ASP A 89 -7.64 -14.41 -24.84
C ASP A 89 -7.91 -13.71 -23.49
N SER A 90 -7.32 -14.14 -22.37
CA SER A 90 -7.58 -13.57 -21.03
C SER A 90 -7.36 -12.06 -20.98
N LEU A 91 -6.18 -11.58 -21.41
CA LEU A 91 -5.89 -10.15 -21.46
C LEU A 91 -6.75 -9.42 -22.51
N LYS A 92 -7.08 -10.06 -23.64
CA LYS A 92 -7.98 -9.48 -24.66
C LYS A 92 -9.43 -9.37 -24.17
N LEU A 93 -9.85 -10.23 -23.25
CA LEU A 93 -11.12 -10.09 -22.56
C LEU A 93 -11.10 -8.85 -21.68
N LEU A 94 -10.11 -8.75 -20.80
CA LEU A 94 -9.99 -7.64 -19.85
C LEU A 94 -9.78 -6.28 -20.54
N GLN A 95 -9.04 -6.22 -21.65
CA GLN A 95 -8.71 -4.96 -22.32
C GLN A 95 -9.94 -4.13 -22.69
N GLY A 96 -11.06 -4.77 -23.07
CA GLY A 96 -12.31 -4.08 -23.40
C GLY A 96 -13.22 -3.78 -22.21
N LEU A 97 -12.87 -4.24 -21.01
CA LEU A 97 -13.75 -4.21 -19.84
C LEU A 97 -13.22 -3.35 -18.69
N ILE A 98 -11.90 -3.16 -18.61
CA ILE A 98 -11.26 -2.39 -17.55
C ILE A 98 -10.80 -1.02 -18.05
N THR A 99 -10.66 -0.05 -17.14
CA THR A 99 -10.21 1.32 -17.43
C THR A 99 -8.71 1.45 -17.71
N ASN A 100 -7.88 0.47 -17.34
CA ASN A 100 -6.41 0.51 -17.50
C ASN A 100 -5.91 -0.40 -18.64
N ASP A 101 -4.69 -0.18 -19.15
CA ASP A 101 -4.16 -0.93 -20.28
C ASP A 101 -3.51 -2.24 -19.83
N VAL A 102 -4.04 -3.38 -20.33
CA VAL A 102 -3.50 -4.71 -20.01
C VAL A 102 -2.07 -4.93 -20.52
N LYS A 103 -1.57 -4.09 -21.44
CA LYS A 103 -0.17 -4.14 -21.88
C LYS A 103 0.83 -3.92 -20.74
N ASN A 104 0.38 -3.26 -19.67
CA ASN A 104 1.19 -2.98 -18.49
C ASN A 104 1.17 -4.12 -17.45
N VAL A 105 0.42 -5.20 -17.70
CA VAL A 105 0.41 -6.40 -16.83
C VAL A 105 1.61 -7.29 -17.17
N LEU A 106 2.80 -6.84 -16.77
CA LEU A 106 4.04 -7.59 -16.96
C LEU A 106 4.17 -8.68 -15.88
N PRO A 107 4.97 -9.73 -16.13
CA PRO A 107 5.28 -10.74 -15.12
C PRO A 107 5.75 -10.10 -13.80
N SER A 108 5.28 -10.62 -12.67
CA SER A 108 5.60 -10.12 -11.32
C SER A 108 5.18 -8.67 -11.04
N THR A 109 4.32 -8.09 -11.87
CA THR A 109 3.72 -6.77 -11.65
C THR A 109 2.20 -6.88 -11.66
N GLY A 110 1.55 -5.89 -11.05
CA GLY A 110 0.11 -5.71 -11.16
C GLY A 110 -0.21 -4.35 -11.77
N ILE A 111 -1.45 -4.19 -12.22
CA ILE A 111 -2.05 -2.89 -12.49
C ILE A 111 -3.33 -2.75 -11.70
N ALA A 112 -3.62 -1.55 -11.21
CA ALA A 112 -4.94 -1.23 -10.69
C ALA A 112 -5.86 -0.83 -11.85
N ALA A 113 -7.13 -1.18 -11.78
CA ALA A 113 -8.12 -0.76 -12.76
C ALA A 113 -9.53 -0.75 -12.16
N LEU A 114 -10.48 -0.22 -12.90
CA LEU A 114 -11.90 -0.21 -12.54
C LEU A 114 -12.69 -0.99 -13.59
N PHE A 115 -13.68 -1.76 -13.14
CA PHE A 115 -14.77 -2.21 -13.98
C PHE A 115 -15.88 -1.17 -13.94
N LEU A 116 -16.38 -0.76 -15.11
CA LEU A 116 -17.48 0.19 -15.19
C LEU A 116 -18.73 -0.49 -15.76
N ASN A 117 -19.88 0.06 -15.43
CA ASN A 117 -21.11 -0.23 -16.15
C ASN A 117 -21.20 0.60 -17.45
N ASN A 118 -22.22 0.32 -18.26
CA ASN A 118 -22.47 1.06 -19.50
C ASN A 118 -22.78 2.56 -19.31
N LYS A 119 -23.07 3.00 -18.07
CA LYS A 119 -23.26 4.41 -17.71
C LYS A 119 -21.97 5.06 -17.17
N GLY A 120 -20.82 4.38 -17.25
CA GLY A 120 -19.53 4.88 -16.77
C GLY A 120 -19.38 4.92 -15.25
N ARG A 121 -20.24 4.23 -14.49
CA ARG A 121 -20.13 4.14 -13.02
C ARG A 121 -19.37 2.91 -12.61
N ILE A 122 -18.61 3.03 -11.52
CA ILE A 122 -17.78 1.95 -10.98
C ILE A 122 -18.68 0.80 -10.52
N VAL A 123 -18.34 -0.39 -11.00
CA VAL A 123 -18.87 -1.68 -10.54
C VAL A 123 -17.96 -2.25 -9.45
N ASP A 124 -16.66 -2.24 -9.68
CA ASP A 124 -15.65 -2.72 -8.74
C ASP A 124 -14.28 -2.12 -9.06
N ASP A 125 -13.40 -2.07 -8.07
CA ASP A 125 -11.97 -1.83 -8.23
C ASP A 125 -11.21 -3.15 -8.22
N VAL A 126 -10.26 -3.27 -9.15
CA VAL A 126 -9.53 -4.51 -9.36
C VAL A 126 -8.04 -4.29 -9.42
N ILE A 127 -7.30 -5.28 -8.95
CA ILE A 127 -5.86 -5.42 -9.23
C ILE A 127 -5.71 -6.61 -10.18
N ILE A 128 -5.14 -6.35 -11.35
CA ILE A 128 -4.85 -7.37 -12.35
C ILE A 128 -3.37 -7.70 -12.27
N SER A 129 -3.05 -8.96 -12.06
CA SER A 129 -1.67 -9.45 -12.01
C SER A 129 -1.54 -10.76 -12.79
N ARG A 130 -0.31 -11.27 -12.91
CA ARG A 130 -0.03 -12.54 -13.57
C ARG A 130 0.67 -13.48 -12.62
N ASP A 131 0.19 -14.71 -12.61
CA ASP A 131 0.93 -15.86 -12.11
C ASP A 131 1.15 -16.82 -13.27
N ASN A 132 2.39 -16.91 -13.74
CA ASN A 132 2.75 -17.63 -14.96
C ASN A 132 1.90 -17.18 -16.18
N GLU A 133 1.13 -18.09 -16.78
CA GLU A 133 0.21 -17.81 -17.89
C GLU A 133 -1.20 -17.43 -17.43
N ASP A 134 -1.51 -17.61 -16.16
CA ASP A 134 -2.80 -17.28 -15.59
C ASP A 134 -2.88 -15.79 -15.26
N VAL A 135 -4.06 -15.20 -15.48
CA VAL A 135 -4.35 -13.82 -15.11
C VAL A 135 -5.19 -13.82 -13.85
N LEU A 136 -4.66 -13.19 -12.79
CA LEU A 136 -5.35 -13.03 -11.53
C LEU A 136 -6.12 -11.70 -11.54
N VAL A 137 -7.37 -11.75 -11.12
CA VAL A 137 -8.26 -10.59 -10.99
C VAL A 137 -8.68 -10.49 -9.53
N GLU A 138 -7.95 -9.69 -8.75
CA GLU A 138 -8.33 -9.35 -7.38
C GLU A 138 -9.50 -8.37 -7.41
N CYS A 139 -10.60 -8.69 -6.74
CA CYS A 139 -11.82 -7.88 -6.67
C CYS A 139 -12.40 -7.83 -5.25
N THR A 140 -13.49 -7.08 -5.06
CA THR A 140 -14.23 -7.11 -3.80
C THR A 140 -14.84 -8.49 -3.58
N ALA A 141 -14.60 -9.11 -2.41
CA ALA A 141 -15.06 -10.47 -2.10
C ALA A 141 -16.59 -10.61 -2.25
N SER A 142 -17.35 -9.66 -1.73
CA SER A 142 -18.82 -9.66 -1.80
C SER A 142 -19.39 -9.44 -3.21
N ASN A 143 -18.56 -9.01 -4.17
CA ASN A 143 -18.95 -8.74 -5.55
C ASN A 143 -18.35 -9.75 -6.55
N ARG A 144 -17.55 -10.72 -6.09
CA ARG A 144 -16.86 -11.72 -6.92
C ARG A 144 -17.80 -12.43 -7.88
N ASP A 145 -18.94 -12.93 -7.39
CA ASP A 145 -19.90 -13.67 -8.21
C ASP A 145 -20.55 -12.80 -9.30
N ASN A 146 -20.83 -11.53 -8.98
CA ASN A 146 -21.38 -10.59 -9.95
C ASN A 146 -20.34 -10.22 -11.01
N LEU A 147 -19.09 -10.00 -10.60
CA LEU A 147 -17.99 -9.73 -11.52
C LEU A 147 -17.70 -10.94 -12.42
N LYS A 148 -17.73 -12.16 -11.87
CA LYS A 148 -17.62 -13.40 -12.65
C LYS A 148 -18.73 -13.51 -13.70
N LYS A 149 -19.99 -13.28 -13.32
CA LYS A 149 -21.13 -13.26 -14.26
C LYS A 149 -20.95 -12.19 -15.35
N LEU A 150 -20.42 -11.02 -14.99
CA LEU A 150 -20.13 -9.95 -15.95
C LEU A 150 -19.05 -10.38 -16.95
N LEU A 151 -17.96 -10.97 -16.47
CA LEU A 151 -16.89 -11.48 -17.32
C LEU A 151 -17.40 -12.59 -18.25
N GLU A 152 -18.17 -13.56 -17.73
CA GLU A 152 -18.81 -14.62 -18.51
C GLU A 152 -19.70 -14.09 -19.63
N LYS A 153 -20.50 -13.04 -19.34
CA LYS A 153 -21.33 -12.37 -20.34
C LYS A 153 -20.50 -11.83 -21.53
N TYR A 154 -19.32 -11.27 -21.26
CA TYR A 154 -18.43 -10.71 -22.30
C TYR A 154 -17.37 -11.68 -22.83
N ARG A 155 -17.27 -12.87 -22.25
CA ARG A 155 -16.37 -13.96 -22.66
C ARG A 155 -16.75 -14.58 -23.99
N MET A 156 -18.00 -14.43 -24.44
CA MET A 156 -18.55 -15.06 -25.64
C MET A 156 -17.54 -15.11 -26.81
N ARG A 157 -17.25 -16.33 -27.30
CA ARG A 157 -16.31 -16.65 -28.39
C ARG A 157 -14.82 -16.40 -28.11
N LYS A 158 -14.43 -16.07 -26.88
CA LYS A 158 -13.02 -15.97 -26.46
C LYS A 158 -12.57 -17.27 -25.81
N ALA A 159 -11.34 -17.69 -26.10
CA ALA A 159 -10.72 -18.86 -25.49
C ALA A 159 -10.22 -18.49 -24.08
N VAL A 160 -11.16 -18.38 -23.14
CA VAL A 160 -10.92 -18.05 -21.73
C VAL A 160 -11.78 -18.95 -20.85
N GLU A 161 -11.19 -19.49 -19.79
CA GLU A 161 -11.85 -20.11 -18.63
C GLU A 161 -11.80 -19.11 -17.47
N ILE A 162 -12.91 -19.01 -16.70
CA ILE A 162 -13.01 -18.12 -15.55
C ILE A 162 -13.37 -18.95 -14.31
N ALA A 163 -12.45 -19.02 -13.35
CA ALA A 163 -12.61 -19.80 -12.13
C ALA A 163 -12.46 -18.91 -10.88
N ASP A 164 -12.97 -19.40 -9.76
CA ASP A 164 -12.68 -18.81 -8.45
C ASP A 164 -11.30 -19.31 -8.02
N SER A 165 -10.45 -18.43 -7.48
CA SER A 165 -9.18 -18.88 -6.88
C SER A 165 -9.42 -19.48 -5.50
N GLU A 166 -8.60 -20.47 -5.14
CA GLU A 166 -8.47 -20.95 -3.76
C GLU A 166 -7.53 -20.07 -2.93
N GLU A 167 -6.81 -19.14 -3.58
CA GLU A 167 -5.90 -18.23 -2.91
C GLU A 167 -6.63 -17.08 -2.22
N ASN A 168 -6.17 -16.76 -1.02
CA ASN A 168 -6.51 -15.55 -0.30
C ASN A 168 -5.65 -14.38 -0.78
N VAL A 169 -6.18 -13.17 -0.57
CA VAL A 169 -5.44 -11.93 -0.80
C VAL A 169 -4.80 -11.51 0.50
N LEU A 170 -3.47 -11.41 0.51
CA LEU A 170 -2.70 -10.98 1.66
C LEU A 170 -1.93 -9.70 1.36
N PHE A 171 -1.57 -8.99 2.42
CA PHE A 171 -0.83 -7.73 2.36
C PHE A 171 0.39 -7.76 3.26
N SER A 172 1.50 -7.21 2.79
CA SER A 172 2.71 -6.99 3.59
C SER A 172 3.31 -5.62 3.27
N THR A 173 3.94 -5.00 4.26
CA THR A 173 4.78 -3.81 4.03
C THR A 173 6.19 -4.15 3.56
N GLU A 174 6.57 -5.42 3.61
CA GLU A 174 7.89 -5.93 3.27
C GLU A 174 7.84 -6.84 2.05
N GLU A 175 8.98 -6.95 1.36
CA GLU A 175 9.13 -7.85 0.22
C GLU A 175 9.15 -9.31 0.68
N MET A 176 8.19 -10.07 0.16
CA MET A 176 8.08 -11.51 0.37
C MET A 176 8.23 -12.25 -0.98
N PRO A 177 8.65 -13.52 -1.00
CA PRO A 177 8.63 -14.34 -2.20
C PRO A 177 7.25 -14.31 -2.87
N GLY A 178 7.20 -14.08 -4.19
CA GLY A 178 5.93 -14.01 -4.94
C GLY A 178 5.10 -12.73 -4.72
N SER A 179 5.53 -11.82 -3.83
CA SER A 179 4.80 -10.59 -3.58
C SER A 179 4.94 -9.58 -4.72
N ILE A 180 3.82 -8.97 -5.12
CA ILE A 180 3.78 -7.89 -6.11
C ILE A 180 3.64 -6.55 -5.39
N LEU A 181 4.30 -5.50 -5.89
CA LEU A 181 4.11 -4.15 -5.38
C LEU A 181 2.65 -3.72 -5.61
N ASP A 182 2.03 -3.06 -4.62
CA ASP A 182 0.67 -2.54 -4.79
C ASP A 182 0.68 -1.47 -5.91
N PRO A 183 -0.06 -1.69 -7.02
CA PRO A 183 0.08 -0.85 -8.20
C PRO A 183 -0.57 0.52 -8.07
N ARG A 184 -1.38 0.74 -7.03
CA ARG A 184 -2.03 2.03 -6.79
C ARG A 184 -1.06 3.05 -6.24
N PHE A 185 -0.19 2.60 -5.32
CA PHE A 185 0.78 3.47 -4.69
C PHE A 185 2.00 2.67 -4.18
N PRO A 186 3.20 2.88 -4.75
CA PRO A 186 4.41 2.13 -4.39
C PRO A 186 4.71 2.04 -2.90
N SER A 187 4.47 3.12 -2.14
CA SER A 187 4.75 3.16 -0.70
C SER A 187 3.65 2.54 0.17
N LEU A 188 2.53 2.10 -0.43
CA LEU A 188 1.48 1.43 0.33
C LEU A 188 2.01 0.09 0.85
N GLY A 189 2.53 -0.76 0.00
CA GLY A 189 3.04 -2.08 0.37
C GLY A 189 2.91 -3.05 -0.78
N ARG A 190 2.65 -4.32 -0.47
CA ARG A 190 2.69 -5.41 -1.45
C ARG A 190 1.50 -6.34 -1.28
N ARG A 191 1.05 -6.93 -2.38
CA ARG A 191 0.05 -7.99 -2.44
C ARG A 191 0.74 -9.34 -2.52
N ILE A 192 0.14 -10.34 -1.87
CA ILE A 192 0.55 -11.75 -1.93
C ILE A 192 -0.72 -12.56 -2.18
N TYR A 193 -0.66 -13.52 -3.08
CA TYR A 193 -1.71 -14.51 -3.31
C TYR A 193 -1.18 -15.84 -2.80
N SER A 194 -1.89 -16.46 -1.85
CA SER A 194 -1.49 -17.72 -1.21
C SER A 194 -2.72 -18.38 -0.59
N THR A 195 -2.66 -19.70 -0.37
CA THR A 195 -3.66 -20.44 0.41
C THR A 195 -3.62 -20.10 1.92
N ASP A 196 -2.57 -19.42 2.39
CA ASP A 196 -2.50 -18.93 3.77
C ASP A 196 -3.58 -17.87 4.03
N THR A 197 -4.06 -17.77 5.28
CA THR A 197 -5.06 -16.77 5.66
C THR A 197 -4.44 -15.43 6.08
N GLY A 198 -3.14 -15.42 6.38
CA GLY A 198 -2.49 -14.29 7.05
C GLY A 198 -3.04 -14.03 8.46
N GLN A 199 -2.62 -12.92 9.04
CA GLN A 199 -3.04 -12.44 10.35
C GLN A 199 -4.31 -11.59 10.23
N GLU A 200 -5.21 -11.69 11.21
CA GLU A 200 -6.48 -10.93 11.27
C GLU A 200 -6.28 -9.49 11.76
N LEU A 201 -5.48 -8.71 11.02
CA LEU A 201 -5.11 -7.32 11.36
C LEU A 201 -5.65 -6.32 10.33
N LEU A 202 -6.86 -6.57 9.83
CA LEU A 202 -7.48 -5.75 8.78
C LEU A 202 -7.62 -4.27 9.15
N ALA A 203 -7.80 -3.96 10.44
CA ALA A 203 -7.86 -2.58 10.93
C ALA A 203 -6.54 -1.81 10.68
N GLU A 204 -5.37 -2.45 10.84
CA GLU A 204 -4.06 -1.82 10.59
C GLU A 204 -3.89 -1.51 9.09
N TYR A 205 -4.32 -2.44 8.24
CA TYR A 205 -4.34 -2.23 6.78
C TYR A 205 -5.26 -1.05 6.41
N ASN A 206 -6.46 -0.98 7.00
CA ASN A 206 -7.42 0.09 6.75
C ASN A 206 -6.89 1.46 7.19
N GLU A 207 -6.29 1.56 8.37
CA GLU A 207 -5.68 2.81 8.84
C GLU A 207 -4.55 3.26 7.88
N ARG A 208 -3.73 2.30 7.43
CA ARG A 208 -2.63 2.58 6.51
C ARG A 208 -3.11 3.12 5.17
N ARG A 209 -4.09 2.48 4.52
CA ARG A 209 -4.62 2.97 3.23
C ARG A 209 -5.31 4.33 3.39
N MET A 210 -6.02 4.55 4.50
CA MET A 210 -6.65 5.85 4.81
C MET A 210 -5.60 6.97 4.94
N LYS A 211 -4.46 6.70 5.57
CA LYS A 211 -3.34 7.65 5.65
C LYS A 211 -2.81 8.09 4.28
N TYR A 212 -2.89 7.20 3.28
CA TYR A 212 -2.51 7.50 1.91
C TYR A 212 -3.67 7.97 1.02
N GLY A 213 -4.88 8.11 1.56
CA GLY A 213 -6.07 8.51 0.79
C GLY A 213 -6.51 7.45 -0.23
N ILE A 214 -6.21 6.18 0.02
CA ILE A 214 -6.50 5.07 -0.90
C ILE A 214 -7.83 4.42 -0.51
N THR A 215 -8.81 4.59 -1.37
CA THR A 215 -10.11 3.94 -1.30
C THR A 215 -10.06 2.56 -1.92
N GLU A 216 -10.88 1.64 -1.41
CA GLU A 216 -10.90 0.26 -1.85
C GLU A 216 -12.28 -0.37 -1.69
N GLY A 217 -12.65 -1.18 -2.67
CA GLY A 217 -13.82 -2.03 -2.64
C GLY A 217 -15.14 -1.34 -3.01
N CYS A 218 -16.13 -2.16 -3.33
CA CYS A 218 -17.47 -1.70 -3.70
C CYS A 218 -18.13 -0.83 -2.61
N ALA A 219 -17.82 -1.04 -1.33
CA ALA A 219 -18.41 -0.26 -0.24
C ALA A 219 -18.05 1.23 -0.32
N GLU A 220 -16.87 1.56 -0.85
CA GLU A 220 -16.38 2.94 -0.96
C GLU A 220 -16.56 3.50 -2.37
N LEU A 221 -16.49 2.64 -3.39
CA LEU A 221 -16.36 3.07 -4.79
C LEU A 221 -17.59 2.80 -5.65
N ALA A 222 -18.46 1.84 -5.31
CA ALA A 222 -19.52 1.42 -6.22
C ALA A 222 -20.47 2.58 -6.55
N SER A 223 -20.88 2.65 -7.81
CA SER A 223 -21.74 3.69 -8.37
C SER A 223 -21.13 5.10 -8.49
N LEU A 224 -19.91 5.32 -8.00
CA LEU A 224 -19.18 6.58 -8.21
C LEU A 224 -18.64 6.67 -9.65
N LEU A 225 -18.24 7.87 -10.06
CA LEU A 225 -17.43 8.08 -11.26
C LEU A 225 -15.95 7.90 -10.94
N PRO A 226 -15.13 7.43 -11.89
CA PRO A 226 -13.69 7.26 -11.70
C PRO A 226 -12.92 8.50 -11.20
N PHE A 227 -13.42 9.71 -11.51
CA PHE A 227 -12.80 11.00 -11.16
C PHE A 227 -13.45 11.70 -9.95
N GLN A 228 -14.44 11.10 -9.29
CA GLN A 228 -14.97 11.70 -8.07
C GLN A 228 -13.94 11.62 -6.94
N ALA A 229 -14.03 12.56 -5.98
CA ALA A 229 -13.03 12.75 -4.91
C ALA A 229 -12.70 11.48 -4.10
N SER A 230 -13.64 10.53 -4.02
CA SER A 230 -13.44 9.26 -3.34
C SER A 230 -12.90 8.14 -4.23
N ALA A 231 -12.67 8.37 -5.53
CA ALA A 231 -12.20 7.34 -6.46
C ALA A 231 -10.76 7.58 -6.93
N ASN A 232 -10.34 8.85 -7.09
CA ASN A 232 -8.97 9.26 -7.43
C ASN A 232 -8.31 8.36 -8.50
N GLY A 233 -9.09 7.88 -9.48
CA GLY A 233 -8.67 6.78 -10.35
C GLY A 233 -7.49 7.16 -11.26
N ASP A 234 -7.35 8.44 -11.56
CA ASP A 234 -6.20 9.03 -12.24
C ASP A 234 -4.95 9.09 -11.36
N LEU A 235 -5.10 9.51 -10.09
CA LEU A 235 -3.99 9.61 -9.14
C LEU A 235 -3.50 8.24 -8.66
N LEU A 236 -4.36 7.22 -8.68
CA LEU A 236 -4.08 5.86 -8.22
C LEU A 236 -3.72 4.89 -9.36
N ASN A 237 -3.32 5.41 -10.53
CA ASN A 237 -2.94 4.62 -11.71
C ASN A 237 -4.01 3.59 -12.13
N MET A 238 -5.30 3.90 -11.97
CA MET A 238 -6.41 3.00 -12.29
C MET A 238 -6.97 3.22 -13.70
N ILE A 239 -6.60 4.31 -14.39
CA ILE A 239 -7.15 4.69 -15.70
C ILE A 239 -6.00 4.94 -16.67
N SER A 240 -6.08 4.35 -17.87
CA SER A 240 -5.20 4.69 -18.98
C SER A 240 -5.96 5.54 -19.99
N PHE A 241 -5.37 6.67 -20.38
CA PHE A 241 -5.94 7.58 -21.38
C PHE A 241 -5.53 7.23 -22.82
N ASP A 242 -4.44 6.49 -22.98
CA ASP A 242 -3.88 6.14 -24.28
C ASP A 242 -4.32 4.76 -24.80
N LYS A 243 -5.17 4.06 -24.04
CA LYS A 243 -5.69 2.74 -24.44
C LYS A 243 -6.89 2.81 -25.38
N GLY A 244 -7.14 1.70 -26.06
CA GLY A 244 -8.33 1.52 -26.90
C GLY A 244 -9.63 1.45 -26.10
N CYS A 245 -10.75 1.30 -26.81
CA CYS A 245 -12.09 1.40 -26.24
C CYS A 245 -12.37 0.37 -25.13
N TYR A 246 -13.09 0.82 -24.09
CA TYR A 246 -13.60 -0.01 -23.02
C TYR A 246 -15.01 0.43 -22.58
N ILE A 247 -15.71 -0.43 -21.86
CA ILE A 247 -17.09 -0.14 -21.39
C ILE A 247 -17.11 1.08 -20.46
N GLY A 248 -18.01 2.02 -20.73
CA GLY A 248 -18.19 3.21 -19.89
C GLY A 248 -17.12 4.29 -20.09
N GLN A 249 -16.27 4.18 -21.13
CA GLN A 249 -15.23 5.15 -21.43
C GLN A 249 -15.76 6.54 -21.75
N GLU A 250 -16.89 6.68 -22.47
CA GLU A 250 -17.39 7.98 -22.95
C GLU A 250 -17.54 9.02 -21.84
N LEU A 251 -18.14 8.62 -20.72
CA LEU A 251 -18.33 9.52 -19.57
C LEU A 251 -16.99 9.79 -18.85
N THR A 252 -16.13 8.78 -18.76
CA THR A 252 -14.80 8.88 -18.15
C THR A 252 -13.93 9.88 -18.93
N ALA A 253 -13.83 9.73 -20.25
CA ALA A 253 -13.07 10.61 -21.13
C ALA A 253 -13.65 12.04 -21.14
N ARG A 254 -14.99 12.17 -21.13
CA ARG A 254 -15.64 13.47 -21.04
C ARG A 254 -15.23 14.20 -19.76
N THR A 255 -15.38 13.58 -18.59
CA THR A 255 -15.03 14.20 -17.29
C THR A 255 -13.56 14.63 -17.25
N ALA A 256 -12.64 13.83 -17.79
CA ALA A 256 -11.22 14.18 -17.88
C ALA A 256 -10.96 15.42 -18.75
N HIS A 257 -11.69 15.58 -19.86
CA HIS A 257 -11.48 16.70 -20.79
C HIS A 257 -12.25 17.97 -20.43
N THR A 258 -13.42 17.87 -19.80
CA THR A 258 -14.23 19.06 -19.46
C THR A 258 -13.77 19.79 -18.20
N GLY A 259 -12.88 19.20 -17.38
CA GLY A 259 -12.31 19.87 -16.21
C GLY A 259 -13.36 20.42 -15.23
N GLU A 260 -14.57 19.83 -15.20
CA GLU A 260 -15.59 20.22 -14.22
C GLU A 260 -15.09 19.78 -12.84
N LYS A 261 -14.47 20.75 -12.16
CA LYS A 261 -14.19 20.71 -10.72
C LYS A 261 -15.52 20.44 -10.02
N PHE A 262 -15.64 19.26 -9.42
CA PHE A 262 -16.57 19.05 -8.31
C PHE A 262 -16.06 19.82 -7.09
#